data_AF-A0A0J9W6D9-F1
#
_entry.id   AF-A0A0J9W6D9-F1
#
_cell.length_a   1.000
_cell.length_b   1.000
_cell.length_c   1.000
_cell.angle_alpha   90.00
_cell.angle_beta   90.00
_cell.angle_gamma   90.00
#
_symmetry.space_group_name_H-M   'P 1'
#
loop_
_entity.id
_entity.type
_entity.pdbx_description
1 polymer ?
#
loop_
_entity_poly.entity_id
_entity_poly.type
_entity_poly.pdbx_seq_one_letter_code
_entity_poly.pdbx_strand_id
1 'polypeptide(L)'
;MNGELNSENYYDKLDNTTEFSKYFPLCNKLITYPNGRKVKIICAKLLKYLITNKILRSKDNEYDFCILLNYWVFNSLNLIFQSKYNSYIYRAFGDIELIWNSFIEDNLKETKNETCTAISKLITPDDWKYRKELYDYFADYNQIIQNIKLFPNRCEDFYEYIESKAHLYEHFSNRCQSSNQNMCPDFYKDCIEYDPKKVLRTVSCHDKMEEKKAALLKLKPEYSGATSSDGRPESAARAALMLSSGDSELNRANSHPATKAGNILLGVVATSLTSGALYRFTPLGNMLRNGFGRNHNMRNFNGGDNGLFDYASESFNPYLGGAEEHYIEYHPG
;
A
#
# COMPACT_ATOMS: atom_id res chain seq x y z
N MET A 1 13.37 11.19 1.52
CA MET A 1 14.27 10.12 1.97
C MET A 1 14.52 9.10 0.86
N ASN A 2 14.42 9.48 -0.44
CA ASN A 2 14.87 8.61 -1.52
C ASN A 2 16.30 8.15 -1.22
N GLY A 3 16.56 6.84 -1.23
CA GLY A 3 17.88 6.30 -0.90
C GLY A 3 17.95 5.49 0.39
N GLU A 4 17.01 5.65 1.32
CA GLU A 4 17.20 5.17 2.71
C GLU A 4 16.53 3.84 3.04
N LEU A 5 15.70 3.33 2.12
CA LEU A 5 15.03 2.05 2.19
C LEU A 5 15.42 1.19 0.99
N ASN A 6 15.79 -0.06 1.25
CA ASN A 6 16.27 -1.03 0.27
C ASN A 6 15.20 -1.34 -0.77
N SER A 7 13.97 -1.56 -0.31
CA SER A 7 12.80 -1.82 -1.15
C SER A 7 12.51 -0.64 -2.08
N GLU A 8 12.51 0.60 -1.56
CA GLU A 8 12.32 1.81 -2.36
C GLU A 8 13.41 1.96 -3.43
N ASN A 9 14.67 1.80 -3.05
CA ASN A 9 15.80 1.87 -3.99
C ASN A 9 15.69 0.82 -5.10
N TYR A 10 15.23 -0.38 -4.74
CA TYR A 10 15.02 -1.45 -5.69
C TYR A 10 13.90 -1.12 -6.69
N TYR A 11 12.77 -0.59 -6.20
CA TYR A 11 11.66 -0.15 -7.05
C TYR A 11 12.03 1.04 -7.93
N ASP A 12 12.77 2.02 -7.40
CA ASP A 12 13.27 3.16 -8.17
C ASP A 12 14.17 2.70 -9.33
N LYS A 13 15.01 1.67 -9.13
CA LYS A 13 15.81 1.09 -10.22
C LYS A 13 14.94 0.46 -11.30
N LEU A 14 13.87 -0.24 -10.93
CA LEU A 14 12.92 -0.85 -11.88
C LEU A 14 12.13 0.22 -12.64
N ASP A 15 11.63 1.23 -11.93
CA ASP A 15 10.88 2.34 -12.51
C ASP A 15 11.73 3.15 -13.50
N ASN A 16 13.01 3.34 -13.21
CA ASN A 16 13.94 4.07 -14.07
C ASN A 16 14.64 3.17 -15.12
N THR A 17 14.19 1.93 -15.31
CA THR A 17 14.75 1.05 -16.36
C THR A 17 14.55 1.69 -17.74
N THR A 18 15.65 1.85 -18.48
CA THR A 18 15.69 2.39 -19.85
C THR A 18 16.02 1.30 -20.88
N GLU A 19 16.00 1.66 -22.18
CA GLU A 19 16.34 0.74 -23.29
C GLU A 19 15.52 -0.56 -23.34
N PHE A 20 14.30 -0.52 -22.78
CA PHE A 20 13.39 -1.65 -22.76
C PHE A 20 12.57 -1.79 -24.05
N SER A 21 12.61 -0.80 -24.94
CA SER A 21 11.81 -0.76 -26.17
C SER A 21 12.04 -1.97 -27.09
N LYS A 22 13.26 -2.53 -27.09
CA LYS A 22 13.59 -3.74 -27.87
C LYS A 22 12.79 -4.99 -27.45
N TYR A 23 12.21 -5.00 -26.25
CA TYR A 23 11.38 -6.11 -25.76
C TYR A 23 9.89 -5.93 -26.06
N PHE A 24 9.47 -4.79 -26.63
CA PHE A 24 8.07 -4.56 -27.00
C PHE A 24 7.46 -5.64 -27.89
N PRO A 25 8.15 -6.21 -28.90
CA PRO A 25 7.58 -7.27 -29.72
C PRO A 25 7.12 -8.49 -28.91
N LEU A 26 7.87 -8.86 -27.86
CA LEU A 26 7.55 -10.01 -26.98
C LEU A 26 6.30 -9.74 -26.11
N CYS A 27 6.05 -8.47 -25.80
CA CYS A 27 4.94 -8.03 -24.95
C CYS A 27 3.70 -7.58 -25.75
N ASN A 28 3.65 -7.83 -27.07
CA ASN A 28 2.63 -7.25 -27.97
C ASN A 28 1.19 -7.65 -27.61
N LYS A 29 0.97 -8.88 -27.14
CA LYS A 29 -0.37 -9.38 -26.79
C LYS A 29 -1.04 -8.54 -25.70
N LEU A 30 -0.26 -7.88 -24.85
CA LEU A 30 -0.75 -7.07 -23.73
C LEU A 30 -1.38 -5.73 -24.15
N ILE A 31 -1.26 -5.35 -25.42
CA ILE A 31 -1.85 -4.09 -25.93
C ILE A 31 -3.39 -4.08 -25.88
N THR A 32 -4.00 -5.27 -25.80
CA THR A 32 -5.46 -5.47 -25.81
C THR A 32 -6.13 -5.11 -24.47
N TYR A 33 -5.36 -5.00 -23.39
CA TYR A 33 -5.88 -4.57 -22.09
C TYR A 33 -6.25 -3.08 -22.10
N PRO A 34 -7.17 -2.64 -21.24
CA PRO A 34 -7.29 -1.22 -20.89
C PRO A 34 -5.92 -0.69 -20.47
N ASN A 35 -5.53 0.49 -20.97
CA ASN A 35 -4.17 1.01 -20.77
C ASN A 35 -3.05 0.05 -21.25
N GLY A 36 -3.31 -0.79 -22.26
CA GLY A 36 -2.40 -1.85 -22.71
C GLY A 36 -1.01 -1.38 -23.10
N ARG A 37 -0.86 -0.13 -23.56
CA ARG A 37 0.47 0.48 -23.79
C ARG A 37 1.29 0.55 -22.49
N LYS A 38 0.66 0.91 -21.37
CA LYS A 38 1.29 0.95 -20.04
C LYS A 38 1.64 -0.46 -19.55
N VAL A 39 0.72 -1.41 -19.72
CA VAL A 39 0.96 -2.84 -19.37
C VAL A 39 2.15 -3.41 -20.15
N LYS A 40 2.20 -3.12 -21.45
CA LYS A 40 3.31 -3.51 -22.34
C LYS A 40 4.66 -2.90 -21.92
N ILE A 41 4.66 -1.67 -21.39
CA ILE A 41 5.86 -1.04 -20.83
C ILE A 41 6.36 -1.79 -19.60
N ILE A 42 5.47 -2.17 -18.67
CA ILE A 42 5.84 -2.96 -17.47
C ILE A 42 6.47 -4.28 -17.87
N CYS A 43 5.84 -5.02 -18.79
CA CYS A 43 6.39 -6.27 -19.34
C CYS A 43 7.78 -6.06 -19.95
N ALA A 44 7.95 -5.04 -20.80
CA ALA A 44 9.23 -4.80 -21.45
C ALA A 44 10.36 -4.42 -20.46
N LYS A 45 10.04 -3.63 -19.44
CA LYS A 45 10.98 -3.30 -18.35
C LYS A 45 11.38 -4.53 -17.55
N LEU A 46 10.42 -5.40 -17.22
CA LEU A 46 10.69 -6.69 -16.58
C LEU A 46 11.68 -7.52 -17.42
N LEU A 47 11.44 -7.71 -18.72
CA LEU A 47 12.34 -8.50 -19.57
C LEU A 47 13.75 -7.89 -19.68
N LYS A 48 13.85 -6.56 -19.79
CA LYS A 48 15.14 -5.84 -19.73
C LYS A 48 15.84 -6.08 -18.39
N TYR A 49 15.11 -6.01 -17.28
CA TYR A 49 15.68 -6.20 -15.96
C TYR A 49 16.25 -7.61 -15.77
N LEU A 50 15.51 -8.64 -16.18
CA LEU A 50 15.93 -10.04 -16.10
C LEU A 50 17.22 -10.32 -16.89
N ILE A 51 17.37 -9.70 -18.07
CA ILE A 51 18.60 -9.92 -18.86
C ILE A 51 19.82 -9.19 -18.28
N THR A 52 19.60 -8.04 -17.64
CA THR A 52 20.67 -7.21 -17.09
C THR A 52 21.13 -7.73 -15.73
N ASN A 53 20.23 -8.35 -14.97
CA ASN A 53 20.50 -8.89 -13.64
C ASN A 53 20.22 -10.39 -13.69
N LYS A 54 21.13 -11.17 -14.29
CA LYS A 54 20.92 -12.60 -14.54
C LYS A 54 21.05 -13.48 -13.29
N ILE A 55 21.82 -13.01 -12.30
CA ILE A 55 22.06 -13.66 -11.01
C ILE A 55 21.36 -12.81 -9.95
N LEU A 56 20.13 -13.19 -9.59
CA LEU A 56 19.31 -12.49 -8.61
C LEU A 56 19.05 -13.35 -7.36
N ARG A 57 19.07 -14.68 -7.51
CA ARG A 57 18.96 -15.65 -6.42
C ARG A 57 20.35 -16.05 -5.94
N SER A 58 21.05 -15.14 -5.27
CA SER A 58 22.16 -15.56 -4.40
C SER A 58 21.59 -15.96 -3.04
N LYS A 59 22.07 -17.08 -2.48
CA LYS A 59 21.75 -17.49 -1.11
C LYS A 59 22.36 -16.56 -0.06
N ASP A 60 23.32 -15.74 -0.47
CA ASP A 60 24.02 -14.79 0.41
C ASP A 60 23.27 -13.46 0.54
N ASN A 61 22.18 -13.28 -0.20
CA ASN A 61 21.37 -12.07 -0.10
C ASN A 61 20.59 -12.06 1.22
N GLU A 62 20.56 -10.89 1.86
CA GLU A 62 19.85 -10.64 3.11
C GLU A 62 18.33 -10.82 2.98
N TYR A 63 17.80 -10.61 1.79
CA TYR A 63 16.41 -10.84 1.40
C TYR A 63 16.33 -11.27 -0.08
N ASP A 64 15.23 -11.92 -0.45
CA ASP A 64 14.99 -12.37 -1.83
C ASP A 64 14.47 -11.21 -2.71
N PHE A 65 15.30 -10.75 -3.65
CA PHE A 65 14.95 -9.73 -4.64
C PHE A 65 13.83 -10.15 -5.58
N CYS A 66 13.62 -11.45 -5.81
CA CYS A 66 12.57 -11.94 -6.68
C CYS A 66 11.18 -11.71 -6.10
N ILE A 67 11.05 -11.71 -4.77
CA ILE A 67 9.80 -11.34 -4.11
C ILE A 67 9.48 -9.86 -4.34
N LEU A 68 10.48 -8.96 -4.19
CA LEU A 68 10.31 -7.55 -4.53
C LEU A 68 9.95 -7.35 -6.01
N LEU A 69 10.64 -8.03 -6.94
CA LEU A 69 10.34 -7.94 -8.37
C LEU A 69 8.90 -8.34 -8.68
N ASN A 70 8.40 -9.43 -8.07
CA ASN A 70 7.01 -9.86 -8.24
C ASN A 70 6.02 -8.82 -7.70
N TYR A 71 6.28 -8.25 -6.53
CA TYR A 71 5.45 -7.17 -5.99
C TYR A 71 5.51 -5.91 -6.83
N TRP A 72 6.66 -5.57 -7.41
CA TRP A 72 6.78 -4.44 -8.32
C TRP A 72 5.92 -4.62 -9.57
N VAL A 73 5.97 -5.79 -10.22
CA VAL A 73 5.14 -6.09 -11.40
C VAL A 73 3.66 -5.97 -11.02
N PHE A 74 3.22 -6.65 -9.96
CA PHE A 74 1.81 -6.66 -9.59
C PHE A 74 1.30 -5.30 -9.12
N ASN A 75 2.07 -4.58 -8.30
CA ASN A 75 1.72 -3.23 -7.86
C ASN A 75 1.65 -2.26 -9.04
N SER A 76 2.55 -2.38 -10.02
CA SER A 76 2.51 -1.57 -11.24
C SER A 76 1.22 -1.79 -12.04
N LEU A 77 0.78 -3.05 -12.18
CA LEU A 77 -0.51 -3.37 -12.80
C LEU A 77 -1.69 -2.81 -12.00
N ASN A 78 -1.65 -2.92 -10.67
CA ASN A 78 -2.66 -2.35 -9.79
C ASN A 78 -2.76 -0.82 -9.93
N LEU A 79 -1.64 -0.11 -10.12
CA LEU A 79 -1.66 1.34 -10.40
C LEU A 79 -2.24 1.66 -11.78
N ILE A 80 -1.98 0.83 -12.79
CA ILE A 80 -2.49 1.02 -14.16
C ILE A 80 -4.00 0.82 -14.25
N PHE A 81 -4.51 -0.26 -13.66
CA PHE A 81 -5.92 -0.62 -13.74
C PHE A 81 -6.77 0.04 -12.66
N GLN A 82 -6.14 0.44 -11.55
CA GLN A 82 -6.80 0.85 -10.31
C GLN A 82 -7.66 -0.30 -9.74
N SER A 83 -8.06 -0.23 -8.47
CA SER A 83 -8.87 -1.28 -7.83
C SER A 83 -10.25 -1.49 -8.47
N LYS A 84 -10.63 -0.65 -9.43
CA LYS A 84 -11.89 -0.72 -10.18
C LYS A 84 -11.99 -1.97 -11.06
N TYR A 85 -10.86 -2.58 -11.45
CA TYR A 85 -10.86 -3.75 -12.33
C TYR A 85 -9.91 -4.86 -11.87
N ASN A 86 -10.12 -5.37 -10.66
CA ASN A 86 -9.33 -6.47 -10.09
C ASN A 86 -9.12 -7.64 -11.07
N SER A 87 -10.13 -8.03 -11.85
CA SER A 87 -10.00 -9.11 -12.84
C SER A 87 -8.97 -8.86 -13.93
N TYR A 88 -8.79 -7.61 -14.39
CA TYR A 88 -7.76 -7.27 -15.38
C TYR A 88 -6.35 -7.34 -14.79
N ILE A 89 -6.18 -6.99 -13.51
CA ILE A 89 -4.87 -7.07 -12.85
C ILE A 89 -4.38 -8.52 -12.87
N TYR A 90 -5.20 -9.48 -12.42
CA TYR A 90 -4.82 -10.89 -12.38
C TYR A 90 -4.61 -11.48 -13.78
N ARG A 91 -5.48 -11.16 -14.75
CA ARG A 91 -5.33 -11.64 -16.13
C ARG A 91 -4.06 -11.10 -16.78
N ALA A 92 -3.79 -9.80 -16.64
CA ALA A 92 -2.58 -9.19 -17.17
C ALA A 92 -1.32 -9.77 -16.50
N PHE A 93 -1.36 -10.02 -15.19
CA PHE A 93 -0.26 -10.68 -14.48
C PHE A 93 -0.04 -12.10 -15.01
N GLY A 94 -1.10 -12.89 -15.21
CA GLY A 94 -1.00 -14.24 -15.78
C GLY A 94 -0.42 -14.24 -17.20
N ASP A 95 -0.82 -13.31 -18.06
CA ASP A 95 -0.23 -13.17 -19.40
C ASP A 95 1.25 -12.74 -19.34
N ILE A 96 1.61 -11.86 -18.40
CA ILE A 96 3.00 -11.47 -18.16
C ILE A 96 3.81 -12.67 -17.64
N GLU A 97 3.25 -13.49 -16.75
CA GLU A 97 3.89 -14.70 -16.24
C GLU A 97 4.21 -15.68 -17.37
N LEU A 98 3.30 -15.89 -18.33
CA LEU A 98 3.56 -16.71 -19.51
C LEU A 98 4.71 -16.16 -20.36
N ILE A 99 4.73 -14.85 -20.61
CA ILE A 99 5.80 -14.17 -21.36
C ILE A 99 7.13 -14.27 -20.61
N TRP A 100 7.11 -14.04 -19.29
CA TRP A 100 8.27 -14.10 -18.41
C TRP A 100 8.90 -15.50 -18.45
N ASN A 101 8.10 -16.56 -18.26
CA ASN A 101 8.58 -17.93 -18.29
C ASN A 101 9.16 -18.30 -19.65
N SER A 102 8.47 -17.99 -20.76
CA SER A 102 9.01 -18.22 -22.12
C SER A 102 10.34 -17.48 -22.32
N PHE A 103 10.42 -16.22 -21.89
CA PHE A 103 11.63 -15.42 -22.04
C PHE A 103 12.83 -16.03 -21.32
N ILE A 104 12.62 -16.58 -20.11
CA ILE A 104 13.68 -17.26 -19.36
C ILE A 104 14.17 -18.51 -20.11
N GLU A 105 13.26 -19.35 -20.61
CA GLU A 105 13.63 -20.56 -21.34
C GLU A 105 14.44 -20.23 -22.61
N ASP A 106 14.02 -19.19 -23.33
CA ASP A 106 14.58 -18.83 -24.63
C ASP A 106 15.91 -18.04 -24.49
N ASN A 107 16.07 -17.22 -23.44
CA ASN A 107 17.16 -16.24 -23.36
C ASN A 107 18.07 -16.40 -22.14
N LEU A 108 17.63 -17.11 -21.10
CA LEU A 108 18.33 -17.24 -19.82
C LEU A 108 18.48 -18.70 -19.38
N LYS A 109 18.46 -19.65 -20.33
CA LYS A 109 18.52 -21.09 -20.07
C LYS A 109 19.65 -21.50 -19.13
N GLU A 110 20.84 -20.92 -19.30
CA GLU A 110 22.03 -21.22 -18.47
C GLU A 110 21.89 -20.72 -17.03
N THR A 111 21.27 -19.55 -16.82
CA THR A 111 21.11 -18.91 -15.51
C THR A 111 19.69 -19.06 -14.95
N LYS A 112 18.89 -19.99 -15.50
CA LYS A 112 17.47 -20.14 -15.18
C LYS A 112 17.22 -20.40 -13.68
N ASN A 113 18.12 -21.13 -13.03
CA ASN A 113 18.00 -21.44 -11.60
C ASN A 113 18.35 -20.25 -10.70
N GLU A 114 19.06 -19.26 -11.24
CA GLU A 114 19.60 -18.11 -10.52
C GLU A 114 18.84 -16.82 -10.83
N THR A 115 18.00 -16.82 -11.86
CA THR A 115 17.13 -15.69 -12.21
C THR A 115 15.80 -15.74 -11.47
N CYS A 116 15.07 -14.63 -11.49
CA CYS A 116 13.75 -14.54 -10.89
C CYS A 116 12.68 -15.10 -11.81
N THR A 117 11.75 -15.86 -11.24
CA THR A 117 10.52 -16.32 -11.90
C THR A 117 9.31 -15.62 -11.31
N ALA A 118 8.18 -15.70 -12.01
CA ALA A 118 6.91 -15.30 -11.44
C ALA A 118 6.57 -16.19 -10.22
N ILE A 119 6.00 -15.60 -9.18
CA ILE A 119 5.60 -16.28 -7.93
C ILE A 119 4.12 -15.97 -7.69
N SER A 120 3.25 -16.73 -8.35
CA SER A 120 1.79 -16.55 -8.27
C SER A 120 1.24 -16.62 -6.84
N LYS A 121 1.86 -17.42 -5.95
CA LYS A 121 1.49 -17.53 -4.53
C LYS A 121 1.60 -16.22 -3.73
N LEU A 122 2.40 -15.25 -4.17
CA LEU A 122 2.48 -13.94 -3.51
C LEU A 122 1.24 -13.07 -3.76
N ILE A 123 0.49 -13.40 -4.82
CA ILE A 123 -0.59 -12.60 -5.38
C ILE A 123 -1.94 -13.16 -4.90
N THR A 124 -2.19 -12.95 -3.62
CA THR A 124 -3.45 -13.34 -2.95
C THR A 124 -4.47 -12.21 -3.03
N PRO A 125 -5.74 -12.48 -3.42
CA PRO A 125 -6.72 -11.42 -3.58
C PRO A 125 -6.97 -10.56 -2.35
N ASP A 126 -6.92 -11.17 -1.17
CA ASP A 126 -7.40 -10.55 0.06
C ASP A 126 -6.32 -9.77 0.83
N ASP A 127 -5.03 -10.05 0.61
CA ASP A 127 -3.96 -9.49 1.46
C ASP A 127 -2.61 -9.25 0.77
N TRP A 128 -2.51 -9.33 -0.56
CA TRP A 128 -1.24 -9.09 -1.26
C TRP A 128 -0.57 -7.75 -0.87
N LYS A 129 -1.36 -6.71 -0.57
CA LYS A 129 -0.86 -5.40 -0.11
C LYS A 129 -0.18 -5.50 1.26
N TYR A 130 -0.80 -6.20 2.21
CA TYR A 130 -0.22 -6.47 3.53
C TYR A 130 1.05 -7.32 3.40
N ARG A 131 1.04 -8.33 2.52
CA ARG A 131 2.21 -9.17 2.26
C ARG A 131 3.36 -8.38 1.65
N LYS A 132 3.06 -7.52 0.67
CA LYS A 132 4.03 -6.59 0.08
C LYS A 132 4.63 -5.70 1.14
N GLU A 133 3.80 -5.02 1.93
CA GLU A 133 4.28 -4.07 2.94
C GLU A 133 5.13 -4.75 4.02
N LEU A 134 4.73 -5.96 4.45
CA LEU A 134 5.52 -6.76 5.38
C LEU A 134 6.88 -7.12 4.79
N TYR A 135 6.91 -7.52 3.52
CA TYR A 135 8.16 -7.91 2.88
C TYR A 135 9.07 -6.72 2.58
N ASP A 136 8.51 -5.57 2.21
CA ASP A 136 9.24 -4.31 2.06
C ASP A 136 9.91 -3.94 3.39
N TYR A 137 9.15 -3.97 4.50
CA TYR A 137 9.70 -3.73 5.84
C TYR A 137 10.82 -4.71 6.21
N PHE A 138 10.63 -6.01 5.91
CA PHE A 138 11.65 -7.04 6.12
C PHE A 138 12.94 -6.73 5.33
N ALA A 139 12.83 -6.35 4.06
CA ALA A 139 13.97 -5.99 3.21
C ALA A 139 14.67 -4.69 3.68
N ASP A 140 13.94 -3.78 4.31
CA ASP A 140 14.45 -2.49 4.76
C ASP A 140 15.09 -2.54 6.16
N TYR A 141 14.76 -3.55 6.96
CA TYR A 141 15.05 -3.57 8.40
C TYR A 141 16.52 -3.33 8.73
N ASN A 142 17.44 -4.07 8.11
CA ASN A 142 18.86 -3.97 8.45
C ASN A 142 19.44 -2.61 8.07
N GLN A 143 19.00 -2.01 6.95
CA GLN A 143 19.37 -0.66 6.58
C GLN A 143 18.82 0.38 7.58
N ILE A 144 17.58 0.22 8.05
CA ILE A 144 16.98 1.09 9.07
C ILE A 144 17.78 1.04 10.37
N ILE A 145 18.12 -0.15 10.87
CA ILE A 145 18.89 -0.31 12.11
C ILE A 145 20.29 0.27 11.99
N GLN A 146 20.94 0.11 10.83
CA GLN A 146 22.23 0.77 10.55
C GLN A 146 22.09 2.30 10.54
N ASN A 147 21.05 2.83 9.89
CA ASN A 147 20.80 4.28 9.84
C ASN A 147 20.52 4.88 11.23
N ILE A 148 19.81 4.17 12.10
CA ILE A 148 19.61 4.60 13.50
C ILE A 148 20.96 4.76 14.23
N LYS A 149 21.90 3.82 14.02
CA LYS A 149 23.23 3.87 14.64
C LYS A 149 24.09 5.00 14.07
N LEU A 150 24.03 5.22 12.75
CA LEU A 150 24.82 6.24 12.05
C LEU A 150 24.28 7.66 12.28
N PHE A 151 22.96 7.80 12.41
CA PHE A 151 22.28 9.09 12.55
C PHE A 151 21.35 9.11 13.78
N PRO A 152 21.90 9.13 15.01
CA PRO A 152 21.09 9.10 16.24
C PRO A 152 20.06 10.25 16.34
N ASN A 153 20.36 11.40 15.73
CA ASN A 153 19.45 12.54 15.64
C ASN A 153 18.16 12.25 14.84
N ARG A 154 18.17 11.19 14.02
CA ARG A 154 17.04 10.74 13.21
C ARG A 154 16.38 9.46 13.75
N CYS A 155 16.78 9.01 14.93
CA CYS A 155 16.24 7.79 15.52
C CYS A 155 14.70 7.85 15.67
N GLU A 156 14.16 9.02 15.99
CA GLU A 156 12.73 9.27 16.11
C GLU A 156 11.97 8.99 14.79
N ASP A 157 12.49 9.45 13.65
CA ASP A 157 11.88 9.18 12.34
C ASP A 157 11.76 7.67 12.09
N PHE A 158 12.85 6.93 12.31
CA PHE A 158 12.90 5.48 12.09
C PHE A 158 12.09 4.71 13.14
N TYR A 159 12.04 5.19 14.38
CA TYR A 159 11.21 4.60 15.43
C TYR A 159 9.73 4.65 15.05
N GLU A 160 9.25 5.81 14.59
CA GLU A 160 7.86 5.97 14.13
C GLU A 160 7.57 5.11 12.90
N TYR A 161 8.53 4.98 11.96
CA TYR A 161 8.41 4.05 10.83
C TYR A 161 8.25 2.60 11.29
N ILE A 162 9.15 2.09 12.14
CA ILE A 162 9.09 0.72 12.67
C ILE A 162 7.78 0.49 13.42
N GLU A 163 7.40 1.42 14.32
CA GLU A 163 6.16 1.33 15.08
C GLU A 163 4.93 1.24 14.17
N SER A 164 4.91 2.01 13.09
CA SER A 164 3.80 1.97 12.14
C SER A 164 3.58 0.59 11.53
N LYS A 165 4.60 -0.28 11.47
CA LYS A 165 4.50 -1.64 10.90
C LYS A 165 3.90 -2.67 11.85
N ALA A 166 3.62 -2.33 13.10
CA ALA A 166 3.11 -3.27 14.10
C ALA A 166 1.79 -3.95 13.68
N HIS A 167 0.94 -3.23 12.95
CA HIS A 167 -0.33 -3.73 12.44
C HIS A 167 -0.17 -4.92 11.46
N LEU A 168 0.95 -5.02 10.74
CA LEU A 168 1.26 -6.13 9.83
C LEU A 168 1.46 -7.43 10.61
N TYR A 169 2.12 -7.34 11.77
CA TYR A 169 2.39 -8.49 12.63
C TYR A 169 1.13 -8.95 13.36
N GLU A 170 0.27 -8.03 13.79
CA GLU A 170 -1.06 -8.39 14.30
C GLU A 170 -1.91 -9.09 13.23
N HIS A 171 -1.85 -8.61 11.99
CA HIS A 171 -2.57 -9.19 10.87
C HIS A 171 -2.12 -10.62 10.55
N PHE A 172 -0.80 -10.88 10.47
CA PHE A 172 -0.28 -12.19 10.11
C PHE A 172 -0.16 -13.15 11.29
N SER A 173 0.07 -12.69 12.52
CA SER A 173 0.12 -13.58 13.69
C SER A 173 -1.16 -14.40 13.85
N ASN A 174 -2.33 -13.78 13.65
CA ASN A 174 -3.62 -14.47 13.72
C ASN A 174 -3.85 -15.40 12.52
N ARG A 175 -3.52 -14.96 11.30
CA ARG A 175 -3.72 -15.76 10.07
C ARG A 175 -2.81 -16.98 10.00
N CYS A 176 -1.55 -16.81 10.42
CA CYS A 176 -0.54 -17.86 10.38
C CYS A 176 -0.69 -18.89 11.50
N GLN A 177 -1.56 -18.67 12.48
CA GLN A 177 -1.96 -19.70 13.44
C GLN A 177 -3.02 -20.65 12.89
N SER A 178 -3.71 -20.27 11.80
CA SER A 178 -4.72 -21.13 11.18
C SER A 178 -4.09 -22.34 10.49
N SER A 179 -4.84 -23.44 10.38
CA SER A 179 -4.43 -24.63 9.63
C SER A 179 -4.41 -24.41 8.11
N ASN A 180 -4.85 -23.26 7.61
CA ASN A 180 -4.87 -22.94 6.20
C ASN A 180 -3.52 -22.36 5.75
N GLN A 181 -2.69 -23.20 5.13
CA GLN A 181 -1.36 -22.82 4.64
C GLN A 181 -1.37 -21.64 3.67
N ASN A 182 -2.47 -21.39 2.93
CA ASN A 182 -2.56 -20.27 1.99
C ASN A 182 -2.73 -18.91 2.69
N MET A 183 -3.18 -18.89 3.95
CA MET A 183 -3.38 -17.66 4.71
C MET A 183 -2.07 -17.06 5.25
N CYS A 184 -1.01 -17.86 5.33
CA CYS A 184 0.30 -17.41 5.79
C CYS A 184 1.26 -17.24 4.60
N PRO A 185 1.99 -16.11 4.48
CA PRO A 185 3.07 -16.03 3.50
C PRO A 185 4.22 -16.95 3.89
N ASP A 186 4.78 -17.68 2.92
CA ASP A 186 5.89 -18.62 3.15
C ASP A 186 7.11 -17.96 3.82
N PHE A 187 7.34 -16.67 3.52
CA PHE A 187 8.41 -15.86 4.09
C PHE A 187 8.12 -15.32 5.49
N TYR A 188 6.89 -15.43 6.01
CA TYR A 188 6.51 -14.81 7.29
C TYR A 188 7.35 -15.30 8.46
N LYS A 189 7.72 -16.59 8.45
CA LYS A 189 8.59 -17.20 9.46
C LYS A 189 9.91 -16.44 9.62
N ASP A 190 10.44 -15.92 8.52
CA ASP A 190 11.69 -15.17 8.49
C ASP A 190 11.47 -13.74 9.00
N CYS A 191 10.23 -13.23 8.95
CA CYS A 191 9.87 -11.89 9.43
C CYS A 191 9.66 -11.81 10.95
N ILE A 192 9.46 -12.93 11.66
CA ILE A 192 8.98 -12.98 13.07
C ILE A 192 9.91 -12.24 14.05
N GLU A 193 11.21 -12.25 13.81
CA GLU A 193 12.19 -11.58 14.69
C GLU A 193 12.14 -10.07 14.58
N TYR A 194 11.63 -9.55 13.46
CA TYR A 194 11.58 -8.13 13.14
C TYR A 194 10.30 -7.44 13.62
N ASP A 195 9.46 -8.15 14.40
CA ASP A 195 8.24 -7.59 15.00
C ASP A 195 8.57 -6.28 15.74
N PRO A 196 7.92 -5.14 15.39
CA PRO A 196 8.10 -3.85 16.05
C PRO A 196 8.05 -3.92 17.57
N LYS A 197 7.21 -4.78 18.16
CA LYS A 197 7.13 -4.95 19.64
C LYS A 197 8.43 -5.47 20.24
N LYS A 198 9.21 -6.25 19.48
CA LYS A 198 10.52 -6.77 19.88
C LYS A 198 11.61 -5.75 19.60
N VAL A 199 11.66 -5.24 18.36
CA VAL A 199 12.80 -4.44 17.90
C VAL A 199 12.80 -3.01 18.43
N LEU A 200 11.64 -2.41 18.70
CA LEU A 200 11.59 -1.06 19.27
C LEU A 200 12.22 -0.96 20.66
N ARG A 201 12.29 -2.08 21.40
CA ARG A 201 12.94 -2.13 22.71
C ARG A 201 14.47 -2.15 22.63
N THR A 202 15.03 -2.41 21.45
CA THR A 202 16.48 -2.56 21.25
C THR A 202 17.12 -1.33 20.62
N VAL A 203 16.33 -0.38 20.11
CA VAL A 203 16.84 0.86 19.52
C VAL A 203 17.18 1.88 20.60
N SER A 204 18.27 2.63 20.39
CA SER A 204 18.87 3.50 21.41
C SER A 204 17.98 4.65 21.90
N CYS A 205 17.01 5.09 21.10
CA CYS A 205 16.07 6.13 21.50
C CYS A 205 14.77 5.62 22.12
N HIS A 206 14.65 4.33 22.45
CA HIS A 206 13.40 3.74 22.98
C HIS A 206 12.86 4.50 24.19
N ASP A 207 13.68 4.70 25.23
CA ASP A 207 13.26 5.36 26.48
C ASP A 207 12.76 6.78 26.22
N LYS A 208 13.49 7.55 25.39
CA LYS A 208 13.10 8.90 24.97
C LYS A 208 11.73 8.89 24.26
N MET A 209 11.47 7.90 23.42
CA MET A 209 10.21 7.80 22.68
C MET A 209 9.04 7.42 23.58
N GLU A 210 9.25 6.50 24.53
CA GLU A 210 8.22 6.12 25.51
C GLU A 210 7.90 7.28 26.48
N GLU A 211 8.91 8.04 26.92
CA GLU A 211 8.71 9.28 27.69
C GLU A 211 7.88 10.31 26.90
N LYS A 212 8.23 10.52 25.62
CA LYS A 212 7.49 11.44 24.74
C LYS A 212 6.03 11.00 24.58
N LYS A 213 5.77 9.71 24.37
CA LYS A 213 4.40 9.17 24.28
C LYS A 213 3.64 9.35 25.59
N ALA A 214 4.25 9.05 26.73
CA ALA A 214 3.63 9.21 28.03
C ALA A 214 3.27 10.68 28.32
N ALA A 215 4.13 11.62 27.95
CA ALA A 215 3.85 13.06 28.06
C ALA A 215 2.67 13.48 27.17
N LEU A 216 2.61 13.00 25.93
CA LEU A 216 1.50 13.27 25.00
C LEU A 216 0.16 12.71 25.49
N LEU A 217 0.16 11.55 26.13
CA LEU A 217 -1.05 10.95 26.72
C LEU A 217 -1.60 11.80 27.87
N LYS A 218 -0.73 12.40 28.68
CA LYS A 218 -1.12 13.31 29.79
C LYS A 218 -1.71 14.64 29.30
N LEU A 219 -1.41 15.05 28.07
CA LEU A 219 -1.92 16.28 27.46
C LEU A 219 -3.29 16.10 26.79
N LYS A 220 -3.80 14.87 26.66
CA LYS A 220 -5.16 14.66 26.15
C LYS A 220 -6.18 14.98 27.23
N PRO A 221 -7.10 15.94 27.01
CA PRO A 221 -8.17 16.19 27.97
C PRO A 221 -9.04 14.94 28.10
N GLU A 222 -9.23 14.46 29.32
CA GLU A 222 -10.30 13.53 29.63
C GLU A 222 -11.63 14.21 29.27
N TYR A 223 -12.26 13.75 28.20
CA TYR A 223 -13.69 14.02 28.01
C TYR A 223 -14.44 13.15 29.04
N SER A 224 -14.38 13.56 30.29
CA SER A 224 -15.25 13.07 31.34
C SER A 224 -16.66 13.55 30.99
N GLY A 225 -17.52 12.61 30.64
CA GLY A 225 -18.94 12.86 30.48
C GLY A 225 -19.51 13.33 31.82
N ALA A 226 -19.60 14.64 32.00
CA ALA A 226 -20.31 15.24 33.11
C ALA A 226 -21.82 15.04 32.90
N THR A 227 -22.38 14.14 33.70
CA THR A 227 -23.79 14.09 34.08
C THR A 227 -24.34 15.49 34.36
N SER A 228 -25.36 15.91 33.60
CA SER A 228 -26.34 16.87 34.08
C SER A 228 -27.59 16.08 34.48
N SER A 229 -27.74 15.91 35.78
CA SER A 229 -29.03 15.68 36.40
C SER A 229 -29.82 16.98 36.29
N ASP A 230 -30.93 16.97 35.55
CA ASP A 230 -32.07 17.80 35.90
C ASP A 230 -33.34 16.96 35.87
N GLY A 231 -34.12 17.12 36.93
CA GLY A 231 -35.23 16.26 37.26
C GLY A 231 -36.58 16.92 37.00
N ARG A 232 -37.49 16.07 36.53
CA ARG A 232 -38.97 16.06 36.70
C ARG A 232 -39.83 16.69 35.56
N PRO A 233 -41.12 16.29 35.45
CA PRO A 233 -41.55 15.29 34.47
C PRO A 233 -42.75 15.74 33.60
N GLU A 234 -43.18 14.84 32.70
CA GLU A 234 -44.60 14.58 32.31
C GLU A 234 -45.01 14.79 30.84
N SER A 235 -45.29 13.64 30.21
CA SER A 235 -46.37 13.33 29.27
C SER A 235 -46.23 13.48 27.73
N ALA A 236 -46.59 12.36 27.11
CA ALA A 236 -47.30 12.19 25.84
C ALA A 236 -46.49 12.24 24.53
N ALA A 237 -46.01 11.04 24.17
CA ALA A 237 -45.66 10.62 22.83
C ALA A 237 -46.83 10.79 21.83
N ARG A 238 -46.48 11.18 20.60
CA ARG A 238 -47.26 10.86 19.39
C ARG A 238 -46.50 9.79 18.59
N ALA A 239 -47.16 8.64 18.46
CA ALA A 239 -46.94 7.57 17.48
C ALA A 239 -46.94 8.12 16.04
N ALA A 240 -46.52 7.48 14.96
CA ALA A 240 -46.34 6.09 14.54
C ALA A 240 -45.43 6.15 13.26
N LEU A 241 -44.68 5.14 12.81
CA LEU A 241 -45.16 3.90 12.19
C LEU A 241 -43.96 2.94 12.01
N MET A 242 -44.02 1.77 12.62
CA MET A 242 -43.42 0.54 12.11
C MET A 242 -44.52 -0.52 12.17
N LEU A 243 -44.96 -0.98 11.00
CA LEU A 243 -45.83 -2.15 10.78
C LEU A 243 -44.88 -3.31 10.49
N SER A 244 -44.81 -4.37 11.30
CA SER A 244 -45.71 -5.55 11.35
C SER A 244 -44.74 -6.75 11.20
N SER A 245 -44.79 -7.91 11.87
CA SER A 245 -45.82 -8.72 12.53
C SER A 245 -45.11 -9.95 13.14
N GLY A 246 -45.63 -10.53 14.23
CA GLY A 246 -45.31 -11.91 14.63
C GLY A 246 -45.34 -12.18 16.15
N ASP A 247 -46.27 -13.05 16.57
CA ASP A 247 -46.74 -13.31 17.93
C ASP A 247 -45.76 -13.86 18.99
N SER A 248 -46.04 -13.41 20.22
CA SER A 248 -46.00 -14.04 21.56
C SER A 248 -45.35 -15.42 21.76
N GLU A 249 -44.42 -15.53 22.72
CA GLU A 249 -44.79 -15.91 24.10
C GLU A 249 -43.67 -15.61 25.12
N LEU A 250 -44.13 -15.32 26.33
CA LEU A 250 -43.46 -14.75 27.48
C LEU A 250 -42.75 -15.85 28.30
N ASN A 251 -41.55 -15.58 28.82
CA ASN A 251 -41.27 -15.86 30.23
C ASN A 251 -40.18 -14.98 30.81
N ARG A 252 -40.59 -14.27 31.86
CA ARG A 252 -39.90 -13.26 32.65
C ARG A 252 -39.23 -13.94 33.84
N ALA A 253 -37.94 -13.69 34.06
CA ALA A 253 -37.37 -13.71 35.39
C ALA A 253 -36.33 -12.59 35.52
N ASN A 254 -36.64 -11.65 36.41
CA ASN A 254 -35.83 -10.49 36.77
C ASN A 254 -34.62 -10.89 37.61
N SER A 255 -33.45 -10.30 37.35
CA SER A 255 -32.50 -9.92 38.40
C SER A 255 -31.63 -8.73 37.93
N HIS A 256 -31.53 -7.73 38.81
CA HIS A 256 -30.82 -6.46 38.63
C HIS A 256 -29.29 -6.61 38.80
N PRO A 257 -28.47 -5.56 38.51
CA PRO A 257 -27.28 -5.66 37.69
C PRO A 257 -25.98 -5.76 38.49
N ALA A 258 -25.03 -6.55 38.00
CA ALA A 258 -23.65 -6.53 38.48
C ALA A 258 -22.75 -5.89 37.42
N THR A 259 -22.32 -4.67 37.75
CA THR A 259 -21.11 -3.98 37.33
C THR A 259 -20.06 -4.86 36.66
N LYS A 260 -19.89 -4.70 35.34
CA LYS A 260 -18.64 -5.00 34.63
C LYS A 260 -18.56 -4.16 33.34
N ALA A 261 -18.40 -2.85 33.53
CA ALA A 261 -17.85 -1.99 32.48
C ALA A 261 -16.34 -2.28 32.41
N GLY A 262 -15.97 -3.28 31.61
CA GLY A 262 -14.58 -3.55 31.25
C GLY A 262 -14.21 -2.68 30.05
N ASN A 263 -13.24 -1.79 30.24
CA ASN A 263 -12.65 -0.87 29.26
C ASN A 263 -12.61 -1.40 27.80
N ILE A 264 -13.48 -0.85 26.95
CA ILE A 264 -13.33 -0.90 25.49
C ILE A 264 -13.01 0.52 25.04
N LEU A 265 -11.74 0.92 25.15
CA LEU A 265 -11.19 2.10 24.49
C LEU A 265 -9.70 1.84 24.18
N LEU A 266 -9.47 1.02 23.16
CA LEU A 266 -8.18 0.88 22.48
C LEU A 266 -8.38 0.89 20.96
N GLY A 267 -9.24 1.80 20.50
CA GLY A 267 -9.42 2.07 19.09
C GLY A 267 -9.37 3.57 18.87
N VAL A 268 -8.62 4.01 17.87
CA VAL A 268 -8.56 5.40 17.38
C VAL A 268 -7.61 6.35 18.14
N VAL A 269 -6.32 6.02 18.18
CA VAL A 269 -5.24 7.04 18.28
C VAL A 269 -4.14 6.86 17.22
N ALA A 270 -4.17 5.79 16.42
CA ALA A 270 -3.13 5.53 15.42
C ALA A 270 -3.28 6.35 14.12
N THR A 271 -4.24 7.26 14.00
CA THR A 271 -4.51 7.95 12.71
C THR A 271 -3.93 9.35 12.58
N SER A 272 -3.54 10.03 13.67
CA SER A 272 -3.06 11.41 13.59
C SER A 272 -1.53 11.56 13.67
N LEU A 273 -0.84 10.76 14.48
CA LEU A 273 0.64 10.83 14.60
C LEU A 273 1.38 10.08 13.50
N THR A 274 0.75 9.07 12.90
CA THR A 274 1.36 8.30 11.83
C THR A 274 1.43 9.09 10.52
N SER A 275 0.62 10.13 10.34
CA SER A 275 0.53 10.85 9.05
C SER A 275 1.82 11.56 8.63
N GLY A 276 2.56 12.19 9.54
CA GLY A 276 3.78 12.96 9.21
C GLY A 276 4.99 12.10 8.87
N ALA A 277 5.33 11.14 9.73
CA ALA A 277 6.39 10.18 9.46
C ALA A 277 6.01 9.22 8.34
N LEU A 278 4.80 8.64 8.32
CA LEU A 278 4.38 7.80 7.19
C LEU A 278 4.41 8.58 5.89
N TYR A 279 3.98 9.83 5.83
CA TYR A 279 4.08 10.62 4.58
C TYR A 279 5.54 10.73 4.09
N ARG A 280 6.51 10.82 5.02
CA ARG A 280 7.94 10.85 4.69
C ARG A 280 8.49 9.49 4.18
N PHE A 281 7.84 8.39 4.56
CA PHE A 281 8.23 7.00 4.27
C PHE A 281 7.21 6.22 3.40
N THR A 282 6.21 6.89 2.85
CA THR A 282 5.18 6.25 2.02
C THR A 282 5.58 6.44 0.56
N PRO A 283 5.91 5.37 -0.18
CA PRO A 283 6.41 5.46 -1.55
C PRO A 283 5.34 5.81 -2.60
N LEU A 284 4.15 6.29 -2.17
CA LEU A 284 3.07 6.65 -3.10
C LEU A 284 3.45 7.83 -4.02
N GLY A 285 4.39 8.69 -3.60
CA GLY A 285 4.77 9.89 -4.35
C GLY A 285 5.75 9.67 -5.53
N ASN A 286 6.66 8.70 -5.45
CA ASN A 286 7.73 8.55 -6.45
C ASN A 286 7.32 7.70 -7.66
N MET A 287 6.52 6.65 -7.45
CA MET A 287 6.03 5.80 -8.54
C MET A 287 5.08 6.57 -9.49
N LEU A 288 4.26 7.47 -8.95
CA LEU A 288 3.33 8.27 -9.75
C LEU A 288 4.04 9.40 -10.53
N ARG A 289 5.09 10.00 -9.96
CA ARG A 289 5.78 11.15 -10.57
C ARG A 289 6.77 10.76 -11.67
N ASN A 290 7.43 9.61 -11.57
CA ASN A 290 8.42 9.18 -12.58
C ASN A 290 7.84 8.17 -13.59
N GLY A 291 6.74 7.49 -13.28
CA GLY A 291 6.14 6.48 -14.15
C GLY A 291 5.28 7.00 -15.30
N PHE A 292 4.81 8.26 -15.24
CA PHE A 292 3.73 8.73 -16.13
C PHE A 292 3.94 10.06 -16.88
N GLY A 293 5.12 10.68 -16.85
CA GLY A 293 5.42 11.72 -17.85
C GLY A 293 6.69 12.53 -17.62
N ARG A 294 7.75 12.25 -18.40
CA ARG A 294 8.56 13.21 -19.20
C ARG A 294 9.69 12.43 -19.89
N ASN A 295 9.43 11.89 -21.09
CA ASN A 295 10.46 11.28 -21.92
C ASN A 295 10.66 12.14 -23.18
N HIS A 296 11.78 12.83 -23.28
CA HIS A 296 12.08 13.77 -24.37
C HIS A 296 12.58 13.11 -25.67
N ASN A 297 12.44 11.78 -25.80
CA ASN A 297 12.90 11.05 -26.99
C ASN A 297 11.75 10.34 -27.73
N MET A 298 10.71 11.11 -28.09
CA MET A 298 9.77 10.71 -29.14
C MET A 298 9.84 11.74 -30.28
N ARG A 299 10.80 11.56 -31.20
CA ARG A 299 10.67 12.16 -32.53
C ARG A 299 9.70 11.30 -33.35
N ASN A 300 8.64 11.94 -33.80
CA ASN A 300 7.70 11.60 -34.87
C ASN A 300 6.96 10.25 -34.78
N PHE A 301 5.68 10.33 -34.39
CA PHE A 301 4.62 9.62 -35.10
C PHE A 301 3.36 10.50 -35.12
N ASN A 302 2.94 10.90 -36.32
CA ASN A 302 1.70 11.62 -36.58
C ASN A 302 0.50 10.76 -36.17
N GLY A 303 -0.48 11.40 -35.55
CA GLY A 303 -1.79 10.82 -35.21
C GLY A 303 -2.39 11.60 -34.05
N GLY A 304 -3.15 12.65 -34.37
CA GLY A 304 -3.83 13.48 -33.38
C GLY A 304 -4.82 12.67 -32.54
N ASP A 305 -4.93 12.97 -31.26
CA ASP A 305 -5.98 13.87 -30.78
C ASP A 305 -5.74 14.20 -29.29
N ASN A 306 -6.37 15.29 -28.85
CA ASN A 306 -6.14 16.02 -27.61
C ASN A 306 -6.71 15.32 -26.37
N GLY A 307 -6.07 15.54 -25.20
CA GLY A 307 -6.58 15.06 -23.91
C GLY A 307 -5.67 15.44 -22.74
N LEU A 308 -5.61 16.74 -22.46
CA LEU A 308 -5.00 17.36 -21.27
C LEU A 308 -5.91 17.12 -20.06
N PHE A 309 -5.37 16.65 -18.92
CA PHE A 309 -5.94 16.96 -17.60
C PHE A 309 -4.85 17.01 -16.53
N ASP A 310 -4.60 18.25 -16.07
CA ASP A 310 -4.14 18.57 -14.73
C ASP A 310 -5.23 18.23 -13.71
N TYR A 311 -4.86 17.75 -12.53
CA TYR A 311 -5.57 18.15 -11.31
C TYR A 311 -4.63 18.06 -10.09
N ALA A 312 -4.24 19.25 -9.62
CA ALA A 312 -3.73 19.47 -8.29
C ALA A 312 -4.91 19.45 -7.30
N SER A 313 -4.71 18.80 -6.16
CA SER A 313 -5.63 18.78 -5.04
C SER A 313 -5.66 20.13 -4.35
N GLU A 314 -6.80 20.82 -4.35
CA GLU A 314 -7.15 21.75 -3.27
C GLU A 314 -8.68 21.93 -3.16
N SER A 315 -9.09 22.09 -1.90
CA SER A 315 -10.43 22.23 -1.36
C SER A 315 -11.10 23.57 -1.71
N PHE A 316 -12.41 23.58 -2.04
CA PHE A 316 -13.48 24.30 -1.30
C PHE A 316 -14.79 24.46 -2.12
N ASN A 317 -15.90 24.35 -1.38
CA ASN A 317 -17.22 24.99 -1.48
C ASN A 317 -18.09 24.91 -2.77
N PRO A 318 -19.30 24.33 -2.70
CA PRO A 318 -20.23 24.27 -3.82
C PRO A 318 -21.32 25.36 -3.73
N TYR A 319 -21.01 26.62 -4.06
CA TYR A 319 -22.04 27.61 -4.42
C TYR A 319 -21.43 28.71 -5.29
N LEU A 320 -21.78 28.73 -6.58
CA LEU A 320 -22.09 29.91 -7.40
C LEU A 320 -22.22 29.46 -8.87
N GLY A 321 -23.46 29.51 -9.36
CA GLY A 321 -23.80 29.20 -10.73
C GLY A 321 -23.61 30.37 -11.69
N GLY A 322 -23.57 30.02 -12.98
CA GLY A 322 -24.05 30.85 -14.08
C GLY A 322 -23.07 31.88 -14.63
N ALA A 323 -22.48 31.57 -15.79
CA ALA A 323 -22.71 32.28 -17.06
C ALA A 323 -21.59 31.92 -18.06
N GLU A 324 -21.94 31.14 -19.09
CA GLU A 324 -21.17 31.05 -20.33
C GLU A 324 -21.39 32.34 -21.12
N GLU A 325 -20.33 33.05 -21.49
CA GLU A 325 -20.38 34.10 -22.51
C GLU A 325 -19.42 33.73 -23.64
N HIS A 326 -20.01 33.38 -24.79
CA HIS A 326 -19.32 33.20 -26.06
C HIS A 326 -19.09 34.57 -26.72
N TYR A 327 -17.84 34.94 -26.99
CA TYR A 327 -17.51 36.09 -27.83
C TYR A 327 -17.52 35.69 -29.32
N ILE A 328 -18.41 36.32 -30.08
CA ILE A 328 -18.44 36.28 -31.56
C ILE A 328 -17.72 37.54 -32.06
N GLU A 329 -16.65 37.35 -32.82
CA GLU A 329 -15.90 38.42 -33.49
C GLU A 329 -16.49 38.70 -34.87
N TYR A 330 -16.82 39.96 -35.17
CA TYR A 330 -17.22 40.43 -36.51
C TYR A 330 -16.06 41.21 -37.15
N HIS A 331 -15.65 40.80 -38.35
CA HIS A 331 -14.80 41.62 -39.22
C HIS A 331 -15.67 42.44 -40.20
N PRO A 332 -15.43 43.76 -40.36
CA PRO A 332 -16.14 44.57 -41.34
C PRO A 332 -15.49 44.49 -42.73
N GLY A 333 -16.33 44.43 -43.76
CA GLY A 333 -16.04 44.75 -45.15
C GLY A 333 -16.97 45.85 -45.64
#